data_AF-A0A2Z6RH67-F1
#
_entry.id   AF-A0A2Z6RH67-F1
#
_cell.length_a   1.000
_cell.length_b   1.000
_cell.length_c   1.000
_cell.angle_alpha   90.00
_cell.angle_beta   90.00
_cell.angle_gamma   90.00
#
_symmetry.space_group_name_H-M   'P 1'
#
loop_
_entity.id
_entity.type
_entity.pdbx_description
1 polymer ?
#
loop_
_entity_poly.entity_id
_entity_poly.type
_entity_poly.pdbx_seq_one_letter_code
_entity_poly.pdbx_strand_id
1 'polypeptide(L)'
;MEQLQVTQQRMDHVELPSDIGRIPPKIAIGNDGFSNLTADQWKTFIMIYSTNILWDMLDNNDRKILGHFVQTCNLLVARFITENDLKEAQERLKDMTCVIENTYGLEFITSNIHLALHISDCCRDYSPIYSYWLFPFERLNGYIDKILTLLRYLVIFF
;
A
#
# COMPACT_ATOMS: atom_id res chain seq x y z
N MET A 1 5.88 8.62 19.73
CA MET A 1 6.38 7.31 20.23
C MET A 1 5.31 6.52 20.97
N GLU A 2 4.50 7.13 21.85
CA GLU A 2 3.45 6.42 22.61
C GLU A 2 2.39 5.75 21.73
N GLN A 3 1.84 6.42 20.71
CA GLN A 3 0.87 5.80 19.78
C GLN A 3 1.45 4.67 18.93
N LEU A 4 2.75 4.70 18.62
CA LEU A 4 3.42 3.60 17.90
C LEU A 4 3.58 2.37 18.80
N GLN A 5 3.80 2.58 20.10
CA GLN A 5 3.83 1.48 21.08
C GLN A 5 2.44 0.86 21.25
N VAL A 6 1.37 1.66 21.33
CA VAL A 6 -0.01 1.15 21.37
C VAL A 6 -0.34 0.38 20.09
N THR A 7 0.07 0.90 18.93
CA THR A 7 -0.08 0.22 17.63
C THR A 7 0.61 -1.14 17.66
N GLN A 8 1.88 -1.20 18.09
CA GLN A 8 2.64 -2.44 18.18
C GLN A 8 2.00 -3.45 19.13
N GLN A 9 1.59 -3.01 20.33
CA GLN A 9 0.91 -3.89 21.28
C GLN A 9 -0.35 -4.51 20.69
N ARG A 10 -1.16 -3.74 19.98
CA ARG A 10 -2.39 -4.28 19.36
C ARG A 10 -2.07 -5.25 18.23
N MET A 11 -1.04 -4.98 17.43
CA MET A 11 -0.59 -5.91 16.39
C MET A 11 -0.17 -7.26 16.97
N ASP A 12 0.50 -7.26 18.12
CA ASP A 12 0.97 -8.49 18.79
C ASP A 12 -0.18 -9.40 19.26
N HIS A 13 -1.38 -8.86 19.43
CA HIS A 13 -2.59 -9.61 19.85
C HIS A 13 -3.46 -10.09 18.69
N VAL A 14 -3.15 -9.73 17.44
CA VAL A 14 -3.89 -10.21 16.26
C VAL A 14 -3.35 -11.58 15.86
N GLU A 15 -4.20 -12.60 15.93
CA GLU A 15 -3.89 -13.93 15.42
C GLU A 15 -4.04 -13.98 13.90
N LEU A 16 -2.95 -14.31 13.21
CA LEU A 16 -2.93 -14.50 11.76
C LEU A 16 -2.88 -16.01 11.41
N PRO A 17 -3.52 -16.42 10.31
CA PRO A 17 -3.29 -17.73 9.71
C PRO A 17 -1.82 -17.95 9.37
N SER A 18 -1.37 -19.21 9.35
CA SER A 18 0.02 -19.59 9.04
C SER A 18 0.53 -19.08 7.70
N ASP A 19 -0.38 -18.87 6.76
CA ASP A 19 -0.06 -18.52 5.38
C ASP A 19 0.18 -17.01 5.19
N ILE A 20 -0.07 -16.21 6.23
CA ILE A 20 0.16 -14.76 6.23
C ILE A 20 1.41 -14.47 7.07
N GLY A 21 2.41 -13.87 6.43
CA GLY A 21 3.65 -13.47 7.09
C GLY A 21 3.39 -12.45 8.20
N ARG A 22 3.98 -12.66 9.38
CA ARG A 22 3.92 -11.68 10.47
C ARG A 22 4.70 -10.42 10.11
N ILE A 23 4.14 -9.27 10.45
CA ILE A 23 4.86 -8.00 10.37
C ILE A 23 5.87 -7.96 11.53
N PRO A 24 7.17 -7.72 11.27
CA PRO A 24 8.18 -7.67 12.32
C PRO A 24 7.82 -6.61 13.37
N PRO A 25 8.05 -6.87 14.67
CA PRO A 25 7.77 -5.93 15.75
C PRO A 25 8.82 -4.81 15.82
N LYS A 26 8.93 -4.02 14.74
CA LYS A 26 9.89 -2.92 14.60
C LYS A 26 9.24 -1.56 14.45
N ILE A 27 7.90 -1.48 14.33
CA ILE A 27 7.18 -0.22 14.11
C ILE A 27 7.37 0.74 15.30
N ALA A 28 7.52 0.20 16.51
CA ALA A 28 7.81 0.97 17.72
C ALA A 28 9.31 1.10 18.06
N ILE A 29 10.20 0.36 17.38
CA ILE A 29 11.61 0.22 17.75
C ILE A 29 12.48 1.02 16.76
N GLY A 30 12.65 2.31 17.03
CA GLY A 30 13.55 3.21 16.31
C GLY A 30 12.94 4.60 16.06
N ASN A 31 13.78 5.59 15.71
CA ASN A 31 13.31 6.90 15.22
C ASN A 31 12.62 6.81 13.84
N ASP A 32 12.67 5.62 13.24
CA ASP A 32 12.35 5.32 11.85
C ASP A 32 10.91 4.82 11.65
N GLY A 33 10.18 4.46 12.72
CA GLY A 33 8.76 4.08 12.66
C GLY A 33 8.44 3.06 11.56
N PHE A 34 7.58 3.44 10.61
CA PHE A 34 7.13 2.60 9.50
C PHE A 34 8.12 2.47 8.32
N SER A 35 9.29 3.08 8.36
CA SER A 35 10.15 3.29 7.17
C SER A 35 10.86 2.04 6.61
N ASN A 36 10.70 0.86 7.21
CA ASN A 36 11.38 -0.37 6.77
C ASN A 36 10.44 -1.56 6.47
N LEU A 37 9.15 -1.28 6.22
CA LEU A 37 8.23 -2.32 5.79
C LEU A 37 8.40 -2.64 4.29
N THR A 38 8.47 -3.93 3.96
CA THR A 38 8.42 -4.38 2.56
C THR A 38 7.01 -4.15 1.99
N ALA A 39 6.87 -4.16 0.66
CA ALA A 39 5.57 -4.00 0.00
C ALA A 39 4.53 -5.03 0.48
N ASP A 40 4.94 -6.28 0.72
CA ASP A 40 4.05 -7.33 1.22
C ASP A 40 3.65 -7.13 2.70
N GLN A 41 4.56 -6.59 3.51
CA GLN A 41 4.25 -6.19 4.88
C GLN A 41 3.30 -4.99 4.93
N TRP A 42 3.49 -4.00 4.05
CA TRP A 42 2.56 -2.88 3.89
C TRP A 42 1.17 -3.34 3.47
N LYS A 43 1.10 -4.25 2.50
CA LYS A 43 -0.15 -4.87 2.07
C LYS A 43 -0.87 -5.53 3.25
N THR A 44 -0.15 -6.36 4.01
CA THR A 44 -0.69 -7.03 5.20
C THR A 44 -1.15 -6.00 6.25
N PHE A 45 -0.35 -4.94 6.48
CA PHE A 45 -0.69 -3.87 7.41
C PHE A 45 -1.99 -3.19 7.02
N ILE A 46 -2.12 -2.73 5.78
CA ILE A 46 -3.31 -2.02 5.30
C ILE A 46 -4.54 -2.93 5.35
N MET A 47 -4.45 -4.17 4.82
CA MET A 47 -5.62 -5.02 4.67
C MET A 47 -6.14 -5.62 5.99
N ILE A 48 -5.26 -5.92 6.96
CA ILE A 48 -5.62 -6.69 8.16
C ILE A 48 -5.55 -5.84 9.43
N TYR A 49 -4.49 -5.06 9.57
CA TYR A 49 -4.14 -4.40 10.81
C TYR A 49 -4.72 -2.98 10.92
N SER A 50 -4.64 -2.21 9.83
CA SER A 50 -4.84 -0.76 9.85
C SER A 50 -6.20 -0.35 10.43
N THR A 51 -7.29 -0.98 9.99
CA THR A 51 -8.63 -0.67 10.48
C THR A 51 -8.74 -0.94 11.96
N ASN A 52 -8.38 -2.14 12.43
CA ASN A 52 -8.56 -2.52 13.83
C ASN A 52 -7.68 -1.72 14.80
N ILE A 53 -6.46 -1.38 14.37
CA ILE A 53 -5.46 -0.79 15.26
C ILE A 53 -5.55 0.72 15.30
N LEU A 54 -5.88 1.36 14.19
CA LEU A 54 -5.93 2.81 14.09
C LEU A 54 -7.32 3.36 14.39
N TRP A 55 -8.38 2.54 14.42
CA TRP A 55 -9.77 3.00 14.48
C TRP A 55 -10.03 4.08 15.54
N ASP A 56 -9.70 3.81 16.79
CA ASP A 56 -9.92 4.71 17.92
C ASP A 56 -8.89 5.85 18.03
N MET A 57 -7.80 5.80 17.24
CA MET A 57 -6.81 6.88 17.13
C MET A 57 -7.21 7.93 16.08
N LEU A 58 -8.16 7.60 15.20
CA LEU A 58 -8.58 8.44 14.08
C LEU A 58 -9.90 9.17 14.38
N ASP A 59 -10.05 10.36 13.81
CA ASP A 59 -11.31 11.08 13.80
C ASP A 59 -12.32 10.47 12.81
N ASN A 60 -13.53 11.01 12.76
CA ASN A 60 -14.59 10.45 11.91
C ASN A 60 -14.31 10.57 10.41
N ASN A 61 -13.59 11.60 9.96
CA ASN A 61 -13.27 11.76 8.54
C ASN A 61 -12.11 10.85 8.15
N ASP A 62 -11.10 10.74 9.01
CA ASP A 62 -9.98 9.83 8.83
C ASP A 62 -10.40 8.37 8.81
N ARG A 63 -11.36 7.98 9.65
CA ARG A 63 -11.97 6.64 9.61
C ARG A 63 -12.64 6.36 8.28
N LYS A 64 -13.33 7.34 7.68
CA LYS A 64 -13.94 7.19 6.36
C LYS A 64 -12.87 7.04 5.28
N ILE A 65 -11.83 7.89 5.31
CA ILE A 65 -10.71 7.82 4.37
C ILE A 65 -10.05 6.43 4.44
N LEU A 66 -9.69 5.97 5.64
CA LEU A 66 -9.10 4.65 5.84
C LEU A 66 -10.06 3.53 5.40
N GLY A 67 -11.35 3.64 5.74
CA GLY A 67 -12.36 2.65 5.37
C GLY A 67 -12.50 2.48 3.85
N HIS A 68 -12.63 3.58 3.12
CA HIS A 68 -12.66 3.56 1.65
C HIS A 68 -11.37 2.98 1.07
N PHE A 69 -10.21 3.40 1.59
CA PHE A 69 -8.92 2.92 1.10
C PHE A 69 -8.75 1.40 1.30
N VAL A 70 -9.01 0.89 2.51
CA VAL A 70 -8.87 -0.54 2.83
C VAL A 70 -9.83 -1.39 2.00
N GLN A 71 -11.08 -0.95 1.84
CA GLN A 71 -12.07 -1.66 1.03
C GLN A 71 -11.66 -1.70 -0.45
N THR A 72 -11.20 -0.59 -1.01
CA THR A 72 -10.64 -0.54 -2.36
C THR A 72 -9.46 -1.51 -2.52
N CYS A 73 -8.51 -1.51 -1.57
CA CYS A 73 -7.38 -2.45 -1.61
C CYS A 73 -7.86 -3.91 -1.60
N ASN A 74 -8.84 -4.26 -0.78
CA ASN A 74 -9.39 -5.62 -0.71
C ASN A 74 -10.03 -6.07 -2.04
N LEU A 75 -10.74 -5.17 -2.73
CA LEU A 75 -11.33 -5.45 -4.05
C LEU A 75 -10.23 -5.64 -5.11
N LEU A 76 -9.26 -4.73 -5.16
CA LEU A 76 -8.25 -4.69 -6.22
C LEU A 76 -7.15 -5.77 -6.09
N VAL A 77 -6.97 -6.33 -4.90
CA VAL A 77 -6.00 -7.40 -4.63
C VAL A 77 -6.63 -8.79 -4.79
N ALA A 78 -7.95 -8.88 -4.97
CA ALA A 78 -8.64 -10.15 -5.15
C ALA A 78 -8.07 -10.95 -6.34
N ARG A 79 -8.04 -12.27 -6.19
CA ARG A 79 -7.53 -13.18 -7.24
C ARG A 79 -8.34 -13.08 -8.53
N PHE A 80 -9.63 -12.84 -8.40
CA PHE A 80 -10.55 -12.62 -9.50
C PHE A 80 -11.28 -11.32 -9.21
N ILE A 81 -11.22 -10.39 -10.16
CA ILE A 81 -11.84 -9.08 -10.06
C ILE A 81 -12.92 -9.01 -11.12
N THR A 82 -14.15 -8.74 -10.71
CA THR A 82 -15.29 -8.56 -11.61
C THR A 82 -15.46 -7.08 -11.98
N GLU A 83 -16.24 -6.80 -13.03
CA GLU A 83 -16.55 -5.42 -13.40
C GLU A 83 -17.31 -4.67 -12.28
N ASN A 84 -18.10 -5.37 -11.47
CA ASN A 84 -18.77 -4.76 -10.32
C ASN A 84 -17.77 -4.37 -9.23
N ASP A 85 -16.76 -5.22 -8.96
CA ASP A 85 -15.69 -4.91 -8.01
C ASP A 85 -14.89 -3.67 -8.47
N LEU A 86 -14.61 -3.55 -9.77
CA LEU A 86 -13.91 -2.39 -10.33
C LEU A 86 -14.73 -1.09 -10.24
N LYS A 87 -16.05 -1.17 -10.45
CA LYS A 87 -16.95 -0.03 -10.25
C LYS A 87 -16.99 0.40 -8.80
N GLU A 88 -17.15 -0.56 -7.89
CA GLU A 88 -17.17 -0.28 -6.46
C GLU A 88 -15.84 0.33 -5.99
N ALA A 89 -14.70 -0.23 -6.42
CA ALA A 89 -13.39 0.32 -6.12
C ALA A 89 -13.24 1.78 -6.61
N GLN A 90 -13.73 2.07 -7.81
CA GLN A 90 -13.69 3.41 -8.40
C GLN A 90 -14.58 4.41 -7.65
N GLU A 91 -15.77 4.01 -7.25
CA GLU A 91 -16.67 4.83 -6.43
C GLU A 91 -16.04 5.13 -5.06
N ARG A 92 -15.52 4.10 -4.38
CA ARG A 92 -14.84 4.27 -3.09
C ARG A 92 -13.63 5.20 -3.17
N LEU A 93 -12.85 5.13 -4.24
CA LEU A 93 -11.72 6.05 -4.46
C LEU A 93 -12.17 7.50 -4.67
N LYS A 94 -13.27 7.72 -5.38
CA LYS A 94 -13.86 9.06 -5.54
C LYS A 94 -14.37 9.60 -4.21
N ASP A 95 -15.09 8.80 -3.45
CA ASP A 95 -15.60 9.17 -2.12
C ASP A 95 -14.44 9.52 -1.18
N MET A 96 -13.39 8.68 -1.14
CA MET A 96 -12.17 8.93 -0.38
C MET A 96 -11.54 10.28 -0.75
N THR A 97 -11.37 10.55 -2.04
CA THR A 97 -10.76 11.78 -2.56
C THR A 97 -11.60 13.00 -2.16
N CYS A 98 -12.93 12.90 -2.25
CA CYS A 98 -13.84 13.96 -1.83
C CYS A 98 -13.75 14.23 -0.32
N VAL A 99 -13.64 13.19 0.51
CA VAL A 99 -13.45 13.36 1.96
C VAL A 99 -12.11 14.02 2.27
N ILE A 100 -11.02 13.64 1.58
CA ILE A 100 -9.70 14.26 1.74
C ILE A 100 -9.76 15.73 1.37
N GLU A 101 -10.29 16.07 0.19
CA GLU A 101 -10.37 17.45 -0.29
C GLU A 101 -11.17 18.33 0.68
N ASN A 102 -12.33 17.85 1.14
CA ASN A 102 -13.19 18.60 2.06
C ASN A 102 -12.58 18.75 3.47
N THR A 103 -11.78 17.77 3.93
CA THR A 103 -11.22 17.77 5.29
C THR A 103 -9.91 18.54 5.36
N TYR A 104 -9.06 18.38 4.35
CA TYR A 104 -7.67 18.84 4.37
C TYR A 104 -7.36 19.93 3.33
N GLY A 105 -8.18 20.07 2.30
CA GLY A 105 -7.95 21.00 1.20
C GLY A 105 -7.43 20.32 -0.07
N LEU A 106 -7.49 21.06 -1.18
CA LEU A 106 -7.09 20.58 -2.51
C LEU A 106 -5.59 20.27 -2.59
N GLU A 107 -4.77 20.95 -1.81
CA GLU A 107 -3.31 20.76 -1.75
C GLU A 107 -2.91 19.36 -1.25
N PHE A 108 -3.82 18.64 -0.58
CA PHE A 108 -3.61 17.26 -0.14
C PHE A 108 -3.97 16.23 -1.22
N ILE A 109 -4.59 16.65 -2.33
CA ILE A 109 -4.86 15.80 -3.49
C ILE A 109 -3.57 15.68 -4.32
N THR A 110 -2.67 14.83 -3.83
CA THR A 110 -1.40 14.55 -4.50
C THR A 110 -1.61 13.85 -5.84
N SER A 111 -0.59 13.89 -6.71
CA SER A 111 -0.60 13.13 -7.96
C SER A 111 -0.85 11.64 -7.77
N ASN A 112 -0.41 11.05 -6.65
CA ASN A 112 -0.67 9.64 -6.35
C ASN A 112 -2.15 9.36 -6.07
N ILE A 113 -2.85 10.26 -5.37
CA ILE A 113 -4.31 10.14 -5.13
C ILE A 113 -5.04 10.30 -6.46
N HIS A 114 -4.63 11.27 -7.28
CA HIS A 114 -5.21 11.46 -8.61
C HIS A 114 -5.03 10.22 -9.49
N LEU A 115 -3.82 9.65 -9.56
CA LEU A 115 -3.54 8.43 -10.31
C LEU A 115 -4.31 7.22 -9.75
N ALA A 116 -4.56 7.17 -8.44
CA ALA A 116 -5.34 6.10 -7.83
C ALA A 116 -6.75 6.02 -8.42
N LEU A 117 -7.38 7.16 -8.76
CA LEU A 117 -8.72 7.22 -9.38
C LEU A 117 -8.80 6.46 -10.71
N HIS A 118 -7.66 6.25 -11.39
CA HIS A 118 -7.57 5.56 -12.68
C HIS A 118 -7.21 4.08 -12.57
N ILE A 119 -6.97 3.54 -11.35
CA ILE A 119 -6.55 2.15 -11.20
C ILE A 119 -7.60 1.17 -11.75
N SER A 120 -8.89 1.46 -11.59
CA SER A 120 -9.95 0.61 -12.15
C SER A 120 -9.92 0.59 -13.68
N ASP A 121 -9.62 1.72 -14.32
CA ASP A 121 -9.48 1.80 -15.78
C ASP A 121 -8.23 1.03 -16.24
N CYS A 122 -7.12 1.17 -15.53
CA CYS A 122 -5.93 0.36 -15.78
C CYS A 122 -6.20 -1.15 -15.64
N CYS A 123 -7.05 -1.57 -14.69
CA CYS A 123 -7.42 -2.96 -14.55
C CYS A 123 -8.26 -3.49 -15.73
N ARG A 124 -9.08 -2.63 -16.34
CA ARG A 124 -9.88 -2.95 -17.55
C ARG A 124 -8.98 -3.10 -18.77
N ASP A 125 -8.00 -2.22 -18.92
CA ASP A 125 -7.13 -2.18 -20.09
C ASP A 125 -5.98 -3.21 -20.03
N TYR A 126 -5.43 -3.44 -18.83
CA TYR A 126 -4.16 -4.18 -18.64
C TYR A 126 -4.29 -5.43 -17.77
N SER A 127 -5.51 -5.89 -17.48
CA SER A 127 -5.79 -7.01 -16.53
C SER A 127 -5.52 -6.60 -15.06
N PRO A 128 -5.70 -7.46 -14.04
CA PRO A 128 -5.52 -7.09 -12.63
C PRO A 128 -4.12 -6.54 -12.30
N ILE A 129 -4.01 -5.73 -11.23
CA ILE A 129 -2.81 -4.97 -10.81
C ILE A 129 -1.51 -5.78 -10.86
N TYR A 130 -1.53 -7.03 -10.38
CA TYR A 130 -0.34 -7.88 -10.34
C TYR A 130 0.25 -8.19 -11.74
N SER A 131 -0.51 -7.96 -12.80
CA SER A 131 -0.10 -8.20 -14.19
C SER A 131 0.81 -7.09 -14.73
N TYR A 132 0.70 -5.87 -14.20
CA TYR A 132 1.38 -4.69 -14.72
C TYR A 132 2.08 -3.83 -13.66
N TRP A 133 2.08 -4.24 -12.38
CA TRP A 133 2.84 -3.55 -11.35
C TRP A 133 4.35 -3.52 -11.65
N LEU A 134 5.04 -2.49 -11.17
CA LEU A 134 6.43 -2.23 -11.54
C LEU A 134 7.46 -3.14 -10.86
N PHE A 135 7.06 -3.96 -9.90
CA PHE A 135 7.98 -4.78 -9.10
C PHE A 135 8.92 -5.69 -9.93
N PRO A 136 8.47 -6.40 -10.99
CA PRO A 136 9.36 -7.16 -11.85
C PRO A 136 10.34 -6.26 -12.63
N PHE A 137 9.90 -5.08 -13.07
CA PHE A 137 10.72 -4.12 -13.79
C PHE A 137 11.80 -3.51 -12.89
N GLU A 138 11.47 -3.13 -11.65
CA GLU A 138 12.43 -2.63 -10.67
C GLU A 138 13.50 -3.67 -10.35
N ARG A 139 13.10 -4.95 -10.21
CA ARG A 139 14.03 -6.05 -10.01
C ARG A 139 14.95 -6.22 -11.22
N LEU A 140 14.41 -6.16 -12.44
CA LEU A 140 15.19 -6.20 -13.68
C LEU A 140 16.17 -5.03 -13.77
N ASN A 141 15.76 -3.81 -13.43
CA ASN A 141 16.63 -2.64 -13.37
C ASN A 141 17.78 -2.86 -12.40
N GLY A 142 17.51 -3.46 -11.23
CA GLY A 142 18.57 -3.83 -10.27
C GLY A 142 19.54 -4.90 -10.81
N TYR A 143 19.09 -5.83 -11.66
CA TYR A 143 19.99 -6.77 -12.35
C TYR A 143 20.82 -6.08 -13.43
N ILE A 144 20.21 -5.20 -14.24
CA ILE A 144 20.90 -4.44 -15.28
C ILE A 144 21.98 -3.55 -14.66
N ASP A 145 21.67 -2.85 -13.58
CA ASP A 145 22.62 -2.00 -12.87
C ASP A 145 23.83 -2.79 -12.34
N LYS A 146 23.61 -4.01 -11.82
CA LYS A 146 24.68 -4.92 -11.42
C LYS A 146 25.53 -5.38 -12.60
N ILE A 147 24.92 -5.71 -13.74
CA ILE A 147 25.64 -6.10 -14.96
C ILE A 147 26.47 -4.92 -15.49
N LEU A 148 25.89 -3.72 -15.57
CA LEU A 148 26.59 -2.52 -16.02
C LEU A 148 27.73 -2.13 -15.06
N THR A 149 27.54 -2.32 -13.76
CA THR A 149 28.58 -2.13 -12.75
C THR A 149 29.70 -3.18 -12.91
N LEU A 150 29.36 -4.45 -13.12
CA LEU A 150 30.33 -5.52 -13.44
C LEU A 150 31.09 -5.25 -14.74
N LEU A 151 30.42 -4.76 -15.78
CA LEU A 151 31.04 -4.36 -17.05
C LEU A 151 31.96 -3.15 -16.86
N ARG A 152 31.61 -2.18 -16.01
CA ARG A 152 32.51 -1.07 -15.61
C ARG A 152 33.78 -1.56 -14.92
N TYR A 153 33.72 -2.64 -14.15
CA TYR A 153 34.91 -3.27 -13.55
C TYR A 153 35.67 -4.18 -14.52
N LEU A 154 35.03 -4.68 -15.59
CA LEU A 154 35.68 -5.50 -16.63
C LEU A 154 36.42 -4.67 -17.69
N VAL A 155 36.05 -3.41 -17.92
CA VAL A 155 36.73 -2.48 -18.86
C VAL A 155 37.98 -1.81 -18.20
N ILE A 156 38.69 -2.56 -17.36
CA ILE A 156 40.11 -2.31 -17.01
C ILE A 156 41.05 -3.28 -17.76
N PHE A 157 40.52 -4.08 -18.69
CA PHE A 157 41.33 -4.69 -19.75
C PHE A 157 40.70 -4.38 -21.12
N PHE A 158 41.20 -3.28 -21.70
CA PHE A 158 40.93 -2.65 -23.00
C PHE A 158 39.64 -1.82 -23.12
#